data_AF-A0A0W7XXH7-F1
#
_entry.id   AF-A0A0W7XXH7-F1
#
_cell.length_a   1.000
_cell.length_b   1.000
_cell.length_c   1.000
_cell.angle_alpha   90.00
_cell.angle_beta   90.00
_cell.angle_gamma   90.00
#
_symmetry.space_group_name_H-M   'P 1'
#
loop_
_entity.id
_entity.type
_entity.pdbx_description
1 polymer ?
#
loop_
_entity_poly.entity_id
_entity_poly.type
_entity_poly.pdbx_seq_one_letter_code
_entity_poly.pdbx_strand_id
1 'polypeptide(L)'
;MNLSKALFSTENITPGADILDVGCGTGQTAAYLATAYQASVTGIDIHPVMIKKAQKRMQKARLPVRLLQGSIEKTSLPNESFDLILAESVLAFVNQQQALQEIYRLLKKSGRFIAIEFTKPTTLPPELADDIQQFYGFKSLLMKKDWVKLLQQAGFHDIRIQKNQSISSKPEFDVSAAIESKFYEVMDQHLAMNEKYQPFLDYRIYTCTK
;
A
#
# COMPACT_ATOMS: atom_id res chain seq x y z
N MET A 1 6.61 -0.03 9.55
CA MET A 1 5.64 -0.96 10.17
C MET A 1 4.83 -0.37 11.34
N ASN A 2 5.27 0.66 12.09
CA ASN A 2 4.51 1.14 13.26
C ASN A 2 3.11 1.73 12.92
N LEU A 3 2.97 2.34 11.73
CA LEU A 3 1.71 2.94 11.29
C LEU A 3 0.59 1.90 11.12
N SER A 4 0.83 0.90 10.26
CA SER A 4 -0.16 -0.12 9.93
C SER A 4 -0.58 -0.90 11.18
N LYS A 5 0.35 -1.15 12.12
CA LYS A 5 0.05 -1.76 13.42
C LYS A 5 -0.94 -0.95 14.27
N ALA A 6 -0.70 0.36 14.43
CA ALA A 6 -1.59 1.23 15.19
C ALA A 6 -2.98 1.28 14.55
N LEU A 7 -3.03 1.36 13.22
CA LEU A 7 -4.29 1.31 12.48
C LEU A 7 -5.05 0.01 12.77
N PHE A 8 -4.43 -1.15 12.60
CA PHE A 8 -5.07 -2.44 12.82
C PHE A 8 -5.58 -2.64 14.25
N SER A 9 -4.98 -1.99 15.25
CA SER A 9 -5.47 -2.06 16.65
C SER A 9 -6.83 -1.38 16.84
N THR A 10 -7.19 -0.45 15.96
CA THR A 10 -8.51 0.22 15.94
C THR A 10 -9.52 -0.48 15.02
N GLU A 11 -9.06 -1.51 14.32
CA GLU A 11 -9.83 -2.29 13.37
C GLU A 11 -10.35 -3.56 14.04
N ASN A 12 -11.61 -3.91 13.81
CA ASN A 12 -12.17 -5.17 14.30
C ASN A 12 -11.76 -6.32 13.38
N ILE A 13 -10.51 -6.77 13.51
CA ILE A 13 -9.97 -7.93 12.77
C ILE A 13 -10.12 -9.17 13.65
N THR A 14 -11.05 -10.04 13.29
CA THR A 14 -11.27 -11.31 13.99
C THR A 14 -10.27 -12.37 13.54
N PRO A 15 -9.87 -13.30 14.43
CA PRO A 15 -9.15 -14.51 14.02
C PRO A 15 -9.84 -15.23 12.87
N GLY A 16 -9.06 -15.66 11.87
CA GLY A 16 -9.57 -16.30 10.67
C GLY A 16 -10.19 -15.36 9.62
N ALA A 17 -10.23 -14.03 9.83
CA ALA A 17 -10.68 -13.09 8.81
C ALA A 17 -9.87 -13.23 7.51
N ASP A 18 -10.55 -13.19 6.36
CA ASP A 18 -9.91 -13.23 5.05
C ASP A 18 -9.41 -11.83 4.68
N ILE A 19 -8.09 -11.68 4.55
CA ILE A 19 -7.45 -10.39 4.28
C ILE A 19 -6.63 -10.45 3.00
N LEU A 20 -6.81 -9.46 2.12
CA LEU A 20 -5.93 -9.22 0.97
C LEU A 20 -4.96 -8.06 1.25
N ASP A 21 -3.66 -8.33 1.17
CA ASP A 21 -2.58 -7.34 1.20
C ASP A 21 -2.16 -7.00 -0.25
N VAL A 22 -2.63 -5.86 -0.77
CA VAL A 22 -2.42 -5.39 -2.14
C VAL A 22 -1.07 -4.69 -2.25
N GLY A 23 -0.25 -5.13 -3.20
CA GLY A 23 1.14 -4.72 -3.32
C GLY A 23 1.94 -5.11 -2.08
N CYS A 24 1.83 -6.38 -1.67
CA CYS A 24 2.37 -6.87 -0.41
C CYS A 24 3.91 -6.72 -0.30
N GLY A 25 4.61 -6.42 -1.40
CA GLY A 25 6.04 -6.19 -1.43
C GLY A 25 6.78 -7.41 -0.90
N THR A 26 7.64 -7.20 0.08
CA THR A 26 8.37 -8.30 0.73
C THR A 26 7.50 -9.10 1.71
N GLY A 27 6.23 -8.73 1.94
CA GLY A 27 5.29 -9.44 2.80
C GLY A 27 5.44 -9.14 4.30
N GLN A 28 5.93 -7.96 4.70
CA GLN A 28 6.04 -7.60 6.12
C GLN A 28 4.66 -7.52 6.77
N THR A 29 3.74 -6.76 6.14
CA THR A 29 2.39 -6.53 6.65
C THR A 29 1.57 -7.82 6.64
N ALA A 30 1.59 -8.57 5.54
CA ALA A 30 0.97 -9.90 5.49
C ALA A 30 1.43 -10.84 6.61
N ALA A 31 2.75 -10.90 6.89
CA ALA A 31 3.27 -11.74 7.97
C ALA A 31 2.78 -11.28 9.35
N TYR A 32 2.75 -9.97 9.57
CA TYR A 32 2.24 -9.39 10.81
C TYR A 32 0.76 -9.70 11.03
N LEU A 33 -0.09 -9.51 10.01
CA LEU A 33 -1.53 -9.81 10.08
C LEU A 33 -1.77 -11.30 10.38
N ALA A 34 -1.07 -12.20 9.71
CA ALA A 34 -1.17 -13.64 9.96
C ALA A 34 -0.75 -14.01 11.39
N THR A 35 0.28 -13.35 11.94
CA THR A 35 0.81 -13.69 13.27
C THR A 35 0.00 -13.06 14.41
N ALA A 36 -0.22 -11.75 14.34
CA ALA A 36 -0.83 -10.97 15.42
C ALA A 36 -2.35 -11.15 15.49
N TYR A 37 -3.00 -11.36 14.35
CA TYR A 37 -4.45 -11.46 14.25
C TYR A 37 -4.93 -12.85 13.86
N GLN A 38 -4.04 -13.81 13.59
CA GLN A 38 -4.40 -15.16 13.13
C GLN A 38 -5.30 -15.11 11.89
N ALA A 39 -5.10 -14.10 11.03
CA ALA A 39 -5.89 -13.89 9.82
C ALA A 39 -5.50 -14.85 8.69
N SER A 40 -6.46 -15.15 7.83
CA SER A 40 -6.27 -15.85 6.55
C SER A 40 -5.79 -14.85 5.51
N VAL A 41 -4.46 -14.70 5.36
CA VAL A 41 -3.89 -13.64 4.53
C VAL A 41 -3.51 -14.14 3.14
N THR A 42 -3.96 -13.41 2.12
CA THR A 42 -3.43 -13.46 0.76
C THR A 42 -2.65 -12.18 0.47
N GLY A 43 -1.43 -12.27 -0.02
CA GLY A 43 -0.65 -11.14 -0.54
C GLY A 43 -0.58 -11.18 -2.07
N ILE A 44 -0.74 -10.04 -2.73
CA ILE A 44 -0.57 -9.89 -4.19
C ILE A 44 0.44 -8.80 -4.50
N ASP A 45 1.37 -9.05 -5.42
CA ASP A 45 2.31 -8.04 -5.92
C ASP A 45 2.63 -8.31 -7.40
N ILE A 46 2.84 -7.25 -8.19
CA ILE A 46 3.15 -7.36 -9.61
C ILE A 46 4.61 -7.80 -9.85
N HIS A 47 5.51 -7.49 -8.92
CA HIS A 47 6.94 -7.72 -9.09
C HIS A 47 7.35 -9.13 -8.61
N PRO A 48 7.87 -9.99 -9.51
CA PRO A 48 8.27 -11.35 -9.15
C PRO A 48 9.37 -11.39 -8.09
N VAL A 49 10.25 -10.38 -8.06
CA VAL A 49 11.32 -10.26 -7.05
C VAL A 49 10.73 -10.04 -5.65
N MET A 50 9.66 -9.25 -5.53
CA MET A 50 8.99 -8.99 -4.26
C MET A 50 8.29 -10.25 -3.76
N ILE A 51 7.55 -10.94 -4.63
CA ILE A 51 6.94 -12.24 -4.32
C ILE A 51 7.98 -13.26 -3.85
N LYS A 52 9.14 -13.36 -4.52
CA LYS A 52 10.22 -14.26 -4.10
C LYS A 52 10.76 -13.92 -2.71
N LYS A 53 10.90 -12.63 -2.39
CA LYS A 53 11.31 -12.18 -1.04
C LYS A 53 10.23 -12.49 0.00
N ALA A 54 8.96 -12.27 -0.32
CA ALA A 54 7.83 -12.61 0.53
C ALA A 54 7.75 -14.12 0.82
N GLN A 55 7.90 -14.96 -0.20
CA GLN A 55 7.94 -16.42 -0.04
C GLN A 55 9.03 -16.85 0.94
N LYS A 56 10.25 -16.32 0.81
CA LYS A 56 11.35 -16.59 1.75
C LYS A 56 11.00 -16.18 3.18
N ARG A 57 10.36 -15.03 3.38
CA ARG A 57 9.90 -14.57 4.70
C ARG A 57 8.87 -15.54 5.29
N MET A 58 7.85 -15.91 4.53
CA MET A 58 6.79 -16.81 4.99
C MET A 58 7.34 -18.20 5.33
N GLN A 59 8.25 -18.73 4.52
CA GLN A 59 8.94 -20.00 4.79
C GLN A 59 9.76 -19.95 6.09
N LYS A 60 10.56 -18.89 6.27
CA LYS A 60 11.37 -18.71 7.49
C LYS A 60 10.51 -18.61 8.75
N ALA A 61 9.37 -17.91 8.66
CA ALA A 61 8.44 -17.73 9.77
C ALA A 61 7.40 -18.86 9.91
N ARG A 62 7.37 -19.82 8.99
CA ARG A 62 6.37 -20.91 8.90
C ARG A 62 4.92 -20.39 8.90
N LEU A 63 4.67 -19.30 8.16
CA LEU A 63 3.36 -18.67 8.08
C LEU A 63 2.57 -19.17 6.86
N PRO A 64 1.29 -19.51 7.00
CA PRO A 64 0.44 -20.04 5.91
C PRO A 64 -0.13 -18.93 5.01
N VAL A 65 0.66 -17.91 4.68
CA VAL A 65 0.22 -16.79 3.83
C VAL A 65 0.25 -17.22 2.37
N ARG A 66 -0.87 -17.05 1.66
CA ARG A 66 -0.94 -17.28 0.21
C ARG A 66 -0.33 -16.08 -0.52
N LEU A 67 0.57 -16.31 -1.46
CA LEU A 67 1.22 -15.25 -2.24
C LEU A 67 0.91 -15.40 -3.73
N LEU A 68 0.52 -14.32 -4.38
CA LEU A 68 0.13 -14.27 -5.79
C LEU A 68 0.96 -13.21 -6.53
N GLN A 69 1.53 -13.59 -7.66
CA GLN A 69 2.09 -12.62 -8.59
C GLN A 69 0.99 -12.13 -9.53
N GLY A 70 0.74 -10.82 -9.58
CA GLY A 70 -0.29 -10.26 -10.45
C GLY A 70 -0.56 -8.78 -10.19
N SER A 71 -1.33 -8.16 -11.09
CA SER A 71 -1.81 -6.78 -10.92
C SER A 71 -3.14 -6.78 -10.19
N ILE A 72 -3.32 -5.84 -9.25
CA ILE A 72 -4.63 -5.58 -8.63
C ILE A 72 -5.62 -4.90 -9.58
N GLU A 73 -5.16 -4.38 -10.74
CA GLU A 73 -6.07 -3.81 -11.74
C GLU A 73 -7.03 -4.86 -12.32
N LYS A 74 -6.63 -6.15 -12.30
CA LYS A 74 -7.45 -7.28 -12.71
C LYS A 74 -6.89 -8.58 -12.17
N THR A 75 -7.65 -9.25 -11.31
CA THR A 75 -7.28 -10.54 -10.71
C THR A 75 -8.23 -11.65 -11.15
N SER A 76 -7.79 -12.89 -10.99
CA SER A 76 -8.67 -14.08 -11.11
C SER A 76 -9.21 -14.54 -9.76
N LEU A 77 -9.16 -13.69 -8.73
CA LEU A 77 -9.69 -14.00 -7.41
C LEU A 77 -11.23 -13.98 -7.42
N PRO A 78 -11.89 -14.83 -6.61
CA PRO A 78 -13.34 -14.87 -6.55
C PRO A 78 -13.95 -13.57 -6.04
N ASN A 79 -15.19 -13.28 -6.43
CA ASN A 79 -15.96 -12.16 -5.89
C ASN A 79 -16.13 -12.33 -4.37
N GLU A 80 -16.34 -11.23 -3.66
CA GLU A 80 -16.83 -11.25 -2.26
C GLU A 80 -16.07 -12.21 -1.33
N SER A 81 -14.74 -12.21 -1.42
CA SER A 81 -13.87 -13.20 -0.78
C SER A 81 -13.13 -12.66 0.44
N PHE A 82 -13.02 -11.34 0.62
CA PHE A 82 -12.23 -10.74 1.69
C PHE A 82 -13.07 -9.90 2.63
N ASP A 83 -12.84 -10.05 3.94
CA ASP A 83 -13.44 -9.22 4.98
C ASP A 83 -12.75 -7.84 5.03
N LEU A 84 -11.43 -7.83 4.77
CA LEU A 84 -10.60 -6.63 4.74
C LEU A 84 -9.66 -6.67 3.53
N ILE A 85 -9.52 -5.55 2.84
CA ILE A 85 -8.45 -5.34 1.85
C ILE A 85 -7.61 -4.15 2.29
N LEU A 86 -6.29 -4.30 2.22
CA LEU A 86 -5.31 -3.25 2.49
C LEU A 86 -4.54 -2.93 1.22
N ALA A 87 -4.32 -1.64 0.93
CA ALA A 87 -3.33 -1.18 -0.02
C ALA A 87 -2.46 -0.09 0.64
N GLU A 88 -1.14 -0.30 0.69
CA GLU A 88 -0.19 0.63 1.32
C GLU A 88 0.82 1.13 0.29
N SER A 89 0.67 2.39 -0.14
CA SER A 89 1.54 3.05 -1.14
C SER A 89 1.62 2.29 -2.46
N VAL A 90 0.47 1.85 -2.99
CA VAL A 90 0.39 0.99 -4.19
C VAL A 90 -0.51 1.60 -5.25
N LEU A 91 -1.60 2.26 -4.86
CA LEU A 91 -2.58 2.78 -5.81
C LEU A 91 -2.02 3.91 -6.68
N ALA A 92 -1.00 4.63 -6.22
CA ALA A 92 -0.29 5.63 -7.03
C ALA A 92 0.44 5.03 -8.26
N PHE A 93 0.66 3.71 -8.30
CA PHE A 93 1.41 3.00 -9.36
C PHE A 93 0.54 2.27 -10.39
N VAL A 94 -0.77 2.26 -10.18
CA VAL A 94 -1.74 1.49 -11.00
C VAL A 94 -2.83 2.40 -11.56
N ASN A 95 -3.62 1.89 -12.48
CA ASN A 95 -4.88 2.53 -12.86
C ASN A 95 -5.84 2.45 -11.67
N GLN A 96 -6.07 3.59 -10.99
CA GLN A 96 -6.85 3.61 -9.75
C GLN A 96 -8.29 3.20 -9.97
N GLN A 97 -8.89 3.55 -11.12
CA GLN A 97 -10.27 3.19 -11.39
C GLN A 97 -10.43 1.67 -11.49
N GLN A 98 -9.57 1.01 -12.27
CA GLN A 98 -9.59 -0.45 -12.40
C GLN A 98 -9.26 -1.14 -11.08
N ALA A 99 -8.21 -0.69 -10.38
CA ALA A 99 -7.81 -1.25 -9.09
C ALA A 99 -8.92 -1.11 -8.03
N LEU A 100 -9.55 0.05 -7.91
CA LEU A 100 -10.61 0.28 -6.93
C LEU A 100 -11.89 -0.51 -7.27
N GLN A 101 -12.25 -0.64 -8.55
CA GLN A 101 -13.35 -1.48 -8.98
C GLN A 101 -13.10 -2.96 -8.65
N GLU A 102 -11.87 -3.43 -8.86
CA GLU A 102 -11.48 -4.79 -8.53
C GLU A 102 -11.48 -5.02 -7.02
N ILE A 103 -10.90 -4.11 -6.23
CA ILE A 103 -10.94 -4.17 -4.76
C ILE A 103 -12.39 -4.20 -4.26
N TYR A 104 -13.26 -3.36 -4.82
CA TYR A 104 -14.69 -3.36 -4.50
C TYR A 104 -15.33 -4.71 -4.83
N ARG A 105 -15.07 -5.29 -6.01
CA ARG A 105 -15.56 -6.63 -6.39
C ARG A 105 -15.13 -7.73 -5.41
N LEU A 106 -13.87 -7.70 -5.00
CA LEU A 106 -13.24 -8.71 -4.15
C LEU A 106 -13.71 -8.66 -2.69
N LEU A 107 -14.13 -7.50 -2.20
CA LEU A 107 -14.65 -7.37 -0.82
C LEU A 107 -15.99 -8.08 -0.64
N LYS A 108 -16.15 -8.79 0.48
CA LYS A 108 -17.45 -9.27 0.98
C LYS A 108 -18.40 -8.09 1.19
N LYS A 109 -19.70 -8.35 1.22
CA LYS A 109 -20.68 -7.33 1.63
C LYS A 109 -20.35 -6.83 3.03
N SER A 110 -20.38 -5.51 3.23
CA SER A 110 -19.91 -4.85 4.46
C SER A 110 -18.42 -5.05 4.78
N GLY A 111 -17.65 -5.61 3.84
CA GLY A 111 -16.21 -5.71 3.92
C GLY A 111 -15.58 -4.32 3.85
N ARG A 112 -14.37 -4.20 4.40
CA ARG A 112 -13.71 -2.91 4.58
C ARG A 112 -12.49 -2.77 3.71
N PHE A 113 -12.28 -1.56 3.20
CA PHE A 113 -11.06 -1.20 2.47
C PHE A 113 -10.27 -0.17 3.25
N ILE A 114 -8.96 -0.40 3.36
CA ILE A 114 -7.99 0.52 3.93
C ILE A 114 -6.95 0.86 2.87
N ALA A 115 -6.84 2.14 2.53
CA ALA A 115 -5.78 2.67 1.68
C ALA A 115 -4.87 3.61 2.47
N ILE A 116 -3.56 3.39 2.42
CA ILE A 116 -2.56 4.30 2.97
C ILE A 116 -1.81 4.89 1.78
N GLU A 117 -2.13 6.13 1.40
CA GLU A 117 -1.68 6.69 0.14
C GLU A 117 -1.12 8.09 0.30
N PHE A 118 -0.20 8.42 -0.60
CA PHE A 118 0.30 9.78 -0.78
C PHE A 118 -0.82 10.70 -1.28
N THR A 119 -0.76 11.95 -0.82
CA THR A 119 -1.57 13.04 -1.32
C THR A 119 -0.74 14.31 -1.38
N LYS A 120 -1.02 15.18 -2.34
CA LYS A 120 -0.58 16.58 -2.27
C LYS A 120 -1.61 17.41 -1.50
N PRO A 121 -1.19 18.29 -0.57
CA PRO A 121 -2.10 19.10 0.24
C PRO A 121 -2.70 20.27 -0.55
N THR A 122 -1.99 20.74 -1.59
CA THR A 122 -2.36 21.86 -2.45
C THR A 122 -2.11 21.54 -3.91
N THR A 123 -2.57 22.40 -4.81
CA THR A 123 -2.20 22.31 -6.23
C THR A 123 -0.73 22.65 -6.37
N LEU A 124 0.02 21.77 -7.03
CA LEU A 124 1.42 22.01 -7.34
C LEU A 124 1.54 22.57 -8.78
N PRO A 125 2.57 23.36 -9.08
CA PRO A 125 2.94 23.67 -10.45
C PRO A 125 3.12 22.36 -11.26
N PRO A 126 2.70 22.31 -12.53
CA PRO A 126 2.78 21.09 -13.35
C PRO A 126 4.19 20.48 -13.38
N GLU A 127 5.23 21.29 -13.58
CA GLU A 127 6.62 20.84 -13.62
C GLU A 127 7.04 20.15 -12.31
N LEU A 128 6.66 20.70 -11.16
CA LEU A 128 6.96 20.09 -9.86
C LEU A 128 6.19 18.77 -9.65
N ALA A 129 4.93 18.71 -10.11
CA ALA A 129 4.14 17.49 -10.04
C ALA A 129 4.75 16.38 -10.92
N ASP A 130 5.19 16.74 -12.13
CA ASP A 130 5.83 15.82 -13.07
C ASP A 130 7.18 15.32 -12.54
N ASP A 131 8.01 16.20 -11.99
CA ASP A 131 9.26 15.86 -11.31
C ASP A 131 9.05 14.85 -10.18
N ILE A 132 8.06 15.09 -9.32
CA ILE A 132 7.72 14.18 -8.20
C ILE A 132 7.24 12.82 -8.73
N GLN A 133 6.36 12.83 -9.73
CA GLN A 133 5.83 11.60 -10.33
C GLN A 133 6.96 10.78 -10.97
N GLN A 134 7.87 11.42 -11.71
CA GLN A 134 9.00 10.74 -12.33
C GLN A 134 9.96 10.16 -11.29
N PHE A 135 10.27 10.92 -10.23
CA PHE A 135 11.18 10.46 -9.18
C PHE A 135 10.65 9.24 -8.41
N TYR A 136 9.37 9.30 -7.98
CA TYR A 136 8.76 8.19 -7.23
C TYR A 136 8.20 7.09 -8.13
N GLY A 137 8.10 7.31 -9.44
CA GLY A 137 7.46 6.39 -10.39
C GLY A 137 5.93 6.35 -10.30
N PHE A 138 5.30 7.40 -9.75
CA PHE A 138 3.85 7.47 -9.65
C PHE A 138 3.22 7.69 -11.02
N LYS A 139 2.14 6.95 -11.31
CA LYS A 139 1.27 7.23 -12.46
C LYS A 139 0.37 8.44 -12.22
N SER A 140 0.12 8.78 -10.95
CA SER A 140 -0.65 9.96 -10.59
C SER A 140 -0.30 10.47 -9.20
N LEU A 141 -0.34 11.78 -9.01
CA LEU A 141 -0.27 12.43 -7.71
C LEU A 141 -1.60 13.14 -7.38
N LEU A 142 -2.42 12.52 -6.54
CA LEU A 142 -3.79 12.96 -6.26
C LEU A 142 -3.88 13.87 -5.02
N MET A 143 -4.92 14.71 -4.98
CA MET A 143 -5.34 15.36 -3.73
C MET A 143 -6.32 14.48 -2.97
N LYS A 144 -6.50 14.80 -1.68
CA LYS A 144 -7.54 14.19 -0.83
C LYS A 144 -8.92 14.16 -1.48
N LYS A 145 -9.35 15.27 -2.10
CA LYS A 145 -10.67 15.34 -2.76
C LYS A 145 -10.80 14.38 -3.95
N ASP A 146 -9.70 14.14 -4.67
CA ASP A 146 -9.68 13.28 -5.84
C ASP A 146 -9.72 11.81 -5.40
N TRP A 147 -8.98 11.46 -4.33
CA TRP A 147 -9.08 10.15 -3.68
C TRP A 147 -10.51 9.83 -3.22
N VAL A 148 -11.16 10.76 -2.51
CA VAL A 148 -12.55 10.58 -2.06
C VAL A 148 -13.49 10.37 -3.25
N LYS A 149 -13.35 11.17 -4.31
CA LYS A 149 -14.15 11.03 -5.51
C LYS A 149 -13.99 9.66 -6.17
N LEU A 150 -12.75 9.17 -6.31
CA LEU A 150 -12.48 7.85 -6.90
C LEU A 150 -13.07 6.71 -6.05
N LEU A 151 -12.94 6.79 -4.72
CA LEU A 151 -13.54 5.81 -3.81
C LEU A 151 -15.07 5.77 -3.95
N GLN A 152 -15.72 6.93 -3.96
CA GLN A 152 -17.18 7.03 -4.16
C GLN A 152 -17.61 6.48 -5.53
N GLN A 153 -16.86 6.80 -6.59
CA GLN A 153 -17.14 6.31 -7.94
C GLN A 153 -16.98 4.79 -8.07
N ALA A 154 -16.10 4.17 -7.28
CA ALA A 154 -15.97 2.72 -7.22
C ALA A 154 -17.09 2.04 -6.40
N GLY A 155 -17.88 2.80 -5.65
CA GLY A 155 -19.02 2.32 -4.86
C GLY A 155 -18.82 2.36 -3.35
N PHE A 156 -17.64 2.76 -2.85
CA PHE A 156 -17.37 2.79 -1.42
C PHE A 156 -18.16 3.88 -0.69
N HIS A 157 -18.59 3.57 0.53
CA HIS A 157 -19.23 4.50 1.45
C HIS A 157 -18.52 4.52 2.82
N ASP A 158 -19.05 5.31 3.77
CA ASP A 158 -18.49 5.51 5.12
C ASP A 158 -17.00 5.89 5.13
N ILE A 159 -16.59 6.72 4.16
CA ILE A 159 -15.19 7.09 3.96
C ILE A 159 -14.70 7.96 5.13
N ARG A 160 -13.85 7.39 5.96
CA ARG A 160 -13.13 8.05 7.04
C ARG A 160 -11.70 8.35 6.60
N ILE A 161 -11.22 9.54 6.91
CA ILE A 161 -9.89 10.01 6.50
C ILE A 161 -9.12 10.42 7.75
N GLN A 162 -7.92 9.84 7.93
CA GLN A 162 -7.04 10.18 9.04
C GLN A 162 -5.74 10.78 8.49
N LYS A 163 -5.25 11.84 9.15
CA LYS A 163 -3.93 12.41 8.90
C LYS A 163 -2.90 11.58 9.66
N ASN A 164 -1.79 11.25 9.02
CA ASN A 164 -0.69 10.65 9.76
C ASN A 164 0.08 11.76 10.52
N GLN A 165 0.15 11.66 11.85
CA GLN A 165 0.96 12.57 12.68
C GLN A 165 2.40 12.08 12.87
N SER A 166 2.75 10.90 12.34
CA SER A 166 4.01 10.22 12.62
C SER A 166 4.61 9.64 11.34
N ILE A 167 5.29 10.47 10.56
CA ILE A 167 6.19 9.99 9.50
C ILE A 167 7.55 10.65 9.67
N SER A 168 8.38 10.00 10.48
CA SER A 168 9.79 9.84 10.13
C SER A 168 9.90 8.45 9.49
N SER A 169 9.45 8.29 8.23
CA SER A 169 9.78 7.10 7.46
C SER A 169 11.22 7.27 6.98
N LYS A 170 12.20 7.00 7.85
CA LYS A 170 13.50 6.57 7.33
C LYS A 170 13.24 5.23 6.66
N PRO A 171 13.51 5.05 5.36
CA PRO A 171 13.45 3.75 4.74
C PRO A 171 14.28 2.78 5.57
N GLU A 172 13.76 1.60 5.89
CA GLU A 172 14.62 0.51 6.34
C GLU A 172 15.46 0.08 5.13
N PHE A 173 16.67 0.63 5.04
CA PHE A 173 17.64 0.18 4.05
C PHE A 173 18.17 -1.18 4.51
N ASP A 174 17.76 -2.25 3.84
CA ASP A 174 18.46 -3.53 3.89
C ASP A 174 19.70 -3.41 3.00
N VAL A 175 20.74 -2.78 3.57
CA VAL A 175 22.01 -2.54 2.90
C VAL A 175 22.68 -3.91 2.71
N SER A 176 22.66 -4.43 1.48
CA SER A 176 23.50 -5.56 1.09
C SER A 176 24.94 -5.30 1.56
N ALA A 177 25.62 -6.31 2.13
CA ALA A 177 26.99 -6.18 2.64
C ALA A 177 28.05 -5.78 1.59
N ALA A 178 27.66 -5.63 0.32
CA ALA A 178 28.51 -5.21 -0.78
C ALA A 178 27.80 -4.16 -1.67
N ILE A 179 27.64 -2.94 -1.18
CA ILE A 179 27.27 -1.80 -2.04
C ILE A 179 28.55 -1.19 -2.62
N GLU A 180 28.69 -1.23 -3.94
CA GLU A 180 29.80 -0.55 -4.63
C GLU A 180 29.72 0.97 -4.41
N SER A 181 30.87 1.63 -4.31
CA SER A 181 30.99 3.09 -4.06
C SER A 181 30.10 3.95 -4.97
N LYS A 182 29.95 3.56 -6.23
CA LYS A 182 29.11 4.25 -7.24
C LYS A 182 27.62 4.35 -6.86
N PHE A 183 27.13 3.50 -5.98
CA PHE A 183 25.74 3.53 -5.53
C PHE A 183 25.53 4.47 -4.34
N TYR A 184 26.58 4.96 -3.68
CA TYR A 184 26.46 5.96 -2.62
C TYR A 184 26.10 7.33 -3.18
N GLU A 185 26.66 7.72 -4.32
CA GLU A 185 26.27 8.97 -5.00
C GLU A 185 24.78 8.96 -5.39
N VAL A 186 24.30 7.82 -5.90
CA VAL A 186 22.88 7.61 -6.21
C VAL A 186 22.02 7.67 -4.93
N MET A 187 22.52 7.13 -3.82
CA MET A 187 21.84 7.17 -2.54
C MET A 187 21.74 8.61 -2.00
N ASP A 188 22.82 9.38 -2.06
CA ASP A 188 22.86 10.78 -1.61
C ASP A 188 21.94 11.65 -2.46
N GLN A 189 21.93 11.45 -3.79
CA GLN A 189 20.96 12.08 -4.68
C GLN A 189 19.52 11.71 -4.31
N HIS A 190 19.24 10.43 -4.03
CA HIS A 190 17.92 9.99 -3.59
C HIS A 190 17.49 10.61 -2.25
N LEU A 191 18.41 10.73 -1.28
CA LEU A 191 18.15 11.38 0.00
C LEU A 191 17.86 12.88 -0.17
N ALA A 192 18.67 13.58 -0.97
CA ALA A 192 18.45 14.99 -1.28
C ALA A 192 17.10 15.23 -2.00
N MET A 193 16.72 14.34 -2.93
CA MET A 193 15.42 14.41 -3.61
C MET A 193 14.24 14.12 -2.67
N ASN A 194 14.40 13.18 -1.73
CA ASN A 194 13.40 12.98 -0.68
C ASN A 194 13.23 14.24 0.16
N GLU A 195 14.31 14.87 0.63
CA GLU A 195 14.22 16.13 1.39
C GLU A 195 13.58 17.26 0.58
N LYS A 196 13.91 17.37 -0.71
CA LYS A 196 13.31 18.35 -1.64
C LYS A 196 11.79 18.19 -1.75
N TYR A 197 11.28 16.97 -1.86
CA TYR A 197 9.85 16.72 -2.17
C TYR A 197 8.96 16.49 -0.95
N GLN A 198 9.52 16.08 0.20
CA GLN A 198 8.77 15.86 1.43
C GLN A 198 7.82 17.01 1.83
N PRO A 199 8.18 18.31 1.70
CA PRO A 199 7.25 19.41 2.03
C PRO A 199 5.98 19.46 1.18
N PHE A 200 5.97 18.83 0.00
CA PHE A 200 4.86 18.85 -0.96
C PHE A 200 4.00 17.59 -0.90
N LEU A 201 4.44 16.59 -0.14
CA LEU A 201 3.79 15.31 0.01
C LEU A 201 3.24 15.16 1.42
N ASP A 202 2.08 14.55 1.51
CA ASP A 202 1.46 14.18 2.76
C ASP A 202 0.91 12.76 2.60
N TYR A 203 0.58 12.11 3.70
CA TYR A 203 0.01 10.76 3.69
C TYR A 203 -1.34 10.76 4.39
N ARG A 204 -2.27 10.00 3.82
CA ARG A 204 -3.60 9.83 4.37
C ARG A 204 -3.95 8.36 4.45
N ILE A 205 -4.64 8.03 5.53
CA ILE A 205 -5.30 6.75 5.68
C ILE A 205 -6.76 6.97 5.31
N TYR A 206 -7.23 6.25 4.31
CA TYR A 206 -8.63 6.18 3.92
C TYR A 206 -9.18 4.84 4.36
N THR A 207 -10.27 4.87 5.11
CA THR A 207 -10.97 3.67 5.55
C THR A 207 -12.40 3.77 5.07
N CYS A 208 -12.89 2.76 4.37
CA CYS A 208 -14.23 2.78 3.79
C CYS A 208 -14.85 1.38 3.75
N THR A 209 -16.15 1.33 3.48
CA THR A 209 -16.96 0.10 3.45
C THR A 209 -17.47 -0.13 2.03
N LYS A 210 -17.55 -1.40 1.62
CA LYS A 210 -18.18 -1.83 0.37
C LYS A 210 -19.71 -1.67 0.43
#